data_AF-A0AAV0JH18-F1
#
_entry.id   AF-A0AAV0JH18-F1
#
_cell.length_a   1.000
_cell.length_b   1.000
_cell.length_c   1.000
_cell.angle_alpha   90.00
_cell.angle_beta   90.00
_cell.angle_gamma   90.00
#
_symmetry.space_group_name_H-M   'P 1'
#
loop_
_entity.id
_entity.type
_entity.pdbx_description
1 polymer ?
#
loop_
_entity_poly.entity_id
_entity_poly.type
_entity_poly.pdbx_seq_one_letter_code
_entity_poly.pdbx_strand_id
1 'polypeptide(L)'
;MPRRVHTARTALAFVEANSSSLADSRQQTPIGFDVVFPSMIQTCVRDFNLSLPIDAAHVENMIRDREIALVTGQNRDTRGRNAYLAYISEGIGNSSTRAWETAMKFQRKNGSLLNSPSATAAAFVRLQDAGALRYLQSLVHNNTADHAVGAPAVSPHQIHARLCLIDAVESLGIDRHFVEEIQTSLDEIYKCWQQGEEEIFLDATTCAMAFRILRLNGRQVTPDVFDRFAEGRFWTDTMEGYLKDKKAVLELHKAARINGCHGSTILESQQMWTAKFLTQKDKQEEEEEEEVEQ
;
A
#
# COMPACT_ATOMS: atom_id res chain seq x y z
N MET A 1 10.38 27.85 22.39
CA MET A 1 9.71 27.06 23.45
C MET A 1 8.18 27.19 23.46
N PRO A 2 7.53 28.37 23.46
CA PRO A 2 6.07 28.47 23.63
C PRO A 2 5.24 27.88 22.48
N ARG A 3 5.71 28.00 21.22
CA ARG A 3 4.99 27.45 20.05
C ARG A 3 4.81 25.94 20.10
N ARG A 4 5.83 25.17 20.49
CA ARG A 4 5.76 23.68 20.51
C ARG A 4 4.80 23.15 21.57
N VAL A 5 4.78 23.76 22.76
CA VAL A 5 3.85 23.39 23.84
C VAL A 5 2.41 23.74 23.47
N HIS A 6 2.19 24.88 22.83
CA HIS A 6 0.87 25.25 22.32
C HIS A 6 0.38 24.24 21.27
N THR A 7 1.21 23.91 20.28
CA THR A 7 0.86 22.90 19.26
C THR A 7 0.51 21.54 19.87
N ALA A 8 1.28 21.06 20.85
CA ALA A 8 1.01 19.80 21.53
C ALA A 8 -0.34 19.80 22.27
N ARG A 9 -0.68 20.89 22.99
CA ARG A 9 -1.97 21.02 23.68
C ARG A 9 -3.14 21.07 22.71
N THR A 10 -3.00 21.85 21.62
CA THR A 10 -4.02 21.91 20.57
C THR A 10 -4.25 20.53 19.94
N ALA A 11 -3.18 19.76 19.71
CA ALA A 11 -3.29 18.41 19.17
C ALA A 11 -4.00 17.45 20.14
N LEU A 12 -3.71 17.51 21.44
CA LEU A 12 -4.40 16.67 22.43
C LEU A 12 -5.90 17.02 22.53
N ALA A 13 -6.25 18.30 22.53
CA ALA A 13 -7.65 18.73 22.51
C ALA A 13 -8.38 18.26 21.24
N PHE A 14 -7.68 18.24 20.10
CA PHE A 14 -8.22 17.68 18.86
C PHE A 14 -8.47 16.17 18.98
N VAL A 15 -7.53 15.40 19.55
CA VAL A 15 -7.71 13.96 19.76
C VAL A 15 -8.90 13.70 20.68
N GLU A 16 -9.03 14.46 21.78
CA GLU A 16 -10.15 14.35 22.71
C GLU A 16 -11.49 14.57 22.01
N ALA A 17 -11.61 15.69 21.28
CA ALA A 17 -12.83 16.08 20.58
C ALA A 17 -13.26 15.09 19.49
N ASN A 18 -12.34 14.28 18.96
CA ASN A 18 -12.62 13.30 17.90
C ASN A 18 -12.52 11.84 18.38
N SER A 19 -12.29 11.60 19.68
CA SER A 19 -12.07 10.24 20.21
C SER A 19 -13.26 9.31 19.99
N SER A 20 -14.49 9.83 19.97
CA SER A 20 -15.71 9.06 19.70
C SER A 20 -15.74 8.45 18.29
N SER A 21 -15.03 9.05 17.33
CA SER A 21 -14.92 8.53 15.96
C SER A 21 -14.25 7.16 15.90
N LEU A 22 -13.40 6.82 16.87
CA LEU A 22 -12.75 5.52 16.94
C LEU A 22 -13.72 4.35 17.11
N ALA A 23 -14.95 4.62 17.59
CA ALA A 23 -16.00 3.62 17.76
C ALA A 23 -16.98 3.54 16.58
N ASP A 24 -16.84 4.40 15.57
CA ASP A 24 -17.72 4.40 14.39
C ASP A 24 -17.23 3.38 13.36
N SER A 25 -17.94 2.26 13.26
CA SER A 25 -17.63 1.17 12.32
C SER A 25 -17.74 1.57 10.85
N ARG A 26 -18.35 2.72 10.53
CA ARG A 26 -18.44 3.26 9.17
C ARG A 26 -17.17 4.01 8.76
N GLN A 27 -16.27 4.30 9.69
CA GLN A 27 -15.03 4.99 9.33
C GLN A 27 -14.09 4.06 8.58
N GLN A 28 -13.67 4.52 7.40
CA GLN A 28 -12.56 3.90 6.68
C GLN A 28 -11.26 4.21 7.42
N THR A 29 -10.65 3.18 8.00
CA THR A 29 -9.36 3.30 8.66
C THR A 29 -8.22 3.12 7.66
N PRO A 30 -7.11 3.87 7.80
CA PRO A 30 -5.90 3.61 7.01
C PRO A 30 -5.37 2.18 7.17
N ILE A 31 -4.64 1.70 6.16
CA ILE A 31 -3.96 0.41 6.21
C ILE A 31 -3.08 0.33 7.46
N GLY A 32 -3.27 -0.71 8.28
CA GLY A 32 -2.48 -0.93 9.49
C GLY A 32 -2.91 -0.12 10.71
N PHE A 33 -4.00 0.65 10.64
CA PHE A 33 -4.45 1.49 11.77
C PHE A 33 -4.66 0.69 13.06
N ASP A 34 -5.30 -0.47 12.95
CA ASP A 34 -5.57 -1.45 14.00
C ASP A 34 -4.31 -1.98 14.70
N VAL A 35 -3.14 -1.85 14.07
CA VAL A 35 -1.86 -2.27 14.63
C VAL A 35 -1.00 -1.08 15.01
N VAL A 36 -0.84 -0.10 14.12
CA VAL A 36 0.07 1.04 14.30
C VAL A 36 -0.45 1.98 15.38
N PHE A 37 -1.73 2.35 15.35
CA PHE A 37 -2.26 3.34 16.27
C PHE A 37 -2.23 2.85 17.73
N PRO A 38 -2.69 1.63 18.08
CA PRO A 38 -2.55 1.13 19.46
C PRO A 38 -1.09 1.03 19.90
N SER A 39 -0.17 0.71 18.99
CA SER A 39 1.28 0.69 19.28
C SER A 39 1.83 2.07 19.61
N MET A 40 1.36 3.11 18.92
CA MET A 40 1.70 4.49 19.22
C MET A 40 1.20 4.88 20.61
N ILE A 41 -0.03 4.51 20.98
CA ILE A 41 -0.58 4.77 22.32
C ILE A 41 0.27 4.08 23.39
N GLN A 42 0.60 2.80 23.22
CA GLN A 42 1.47 2.07 24.14
C GLN A 42 2.85 2.73 24.28
N THR A 43 3.41 3.23 23.18
CA THR A 43 4.69 3.94 23.17
C THR A 43 4.60 5.28 23.90
N CYS A 44 3.53 6.06 23.71
CA CYS A 44 3.27 7.31 24.43
C CYS A 44 3.21 7.10 25.95
N VAL A 45 2.48 6.08 26.39
CA VAL A 45 2.35 5.76 27.81
C VAL A 45 3.67 5.27 28.39
N ARG A 46 4.32 4.30 27.73
CA ARG A 46 5.55 3.66 28.24
C ARG A 46 6.78 4.57 28.22
N ASP A 47 7.00 5.25 27.10
CA ASP A 47 8.28 5.93 26.83
C ASP A 47 8.24 7.43 27.14
N PHE A 48 7.04 8.03 27.16
CA PHE A 48 6.86 9.47 27.35
C PHE A 48 5.97 9.86 28.54
N ASN A 49 5.39 8.87 29.26
CA ASN A 49 4.43 9.09 30.34
C ASN A 49 3.29 10.04 29.92
N LEU A 50 2.83 9.90 28.66
CA LEU A 50 1.79 10.71 28.06
C LEU A 50 0.52 9.88 27.88
N SER A 51 -0.52 10.23 28.65
CA SER A 51 -1.87 9.67 28.47
C SER A 51 -2.63 10.49 27.43
N LEU A 52 -3.12 9.82 26.39
CA LEU A 52 -4.04 10.44 25.44
C LEU A 52 -5.44 10.54 26.07
N PRO A 53 -6.21 11.60 25.76
CA PRO A 53 -7.58 11.78 26.23
C PRO A 53 -8.55 10.89 25.44
N ILE A 54 -8.38 9.58 25.59
CA ILE A 54 -9.20 8.52 24.99
C ILE A 54 -9.67 7.63 26.13
N ASP A 55 -10.90 7.13 26.04
CA ASP A 55 -11.46 6.22 27.04
C ASP A 55 -10.56 4.99 27.25
N ALA A 56 -10.27 4.66 28.52
CA ALA A 56 -9.31 3.62 28.87
C ALA A 56 -9.78 2.22 28.44
N ALA A 57 -11.08 1.92 28.54
CA ALA A 57 -11.62 0.64 28.11
C ALA A 57 -11.54 0.52 26.58
N HIS A 58 -11.75 1.62 25.86
CA HIS A 58 -11.56 1.66 24.41
C HIS A 58 -10.09 1.37 24.02
N VAL A 59 -9.12 2.01 24.69
CA VAL A 59 -7.69 1.75 24.46
C VAL A 59 -7.33 0.30 24.76
N GLU A 60 -7.85 -0.28 25.84
CA GLU A 60 -7.60 -1.68 26.20
C GLU A 60 -8.13 -2.65 25.14
N ASN A 61 -9.34 -2.41 24.63
CA ASN A 61 -9.91 -3.18 23.53
C ASN A 61 -9.05 -3.10 22.27
N MET A 62 -8.61 -1.90 21.87
CA MET A 62 -7.74 -1.71 20.72
C MET A 62 -6.40 -2.46 20.85
N ILE A 63 -5.80 -2.43 22.04
CA ILE A 63 -4.56 -3.17 22.32
C ILE A 63 -4.79 -4.68 22.22
N ARG A 64 -5.91 -5.18 22.76
CA ARG A 64 -6.27 -6.59 22.67
C ARG A 64 -6.48 -7.02 21.22
N ASP A 65 -7.22 -6.24 20.45
CA ASP A 65 -7.52 -6.54 19.05
C ASP A 65 -6.25 -6.51 18.19
N ARG A 66 -5.30 -5.61 18.49
CA ARG A 66 -3.96 -5.63 17.90
C ARG A 66 -3.22 -6.93 18.18
N GLU A 67 -3.15 -7.38 19.44
CA GLU A 67 -2.46 -8.62 19.80
C GLU A 67 -3.10 -9.83 19.10
N ILE A 68 -4.43 -9.82 18.97
CA ILE A 68 -5.17 -10.80 18.16
C ILE A 68 -4.72 -10.69 16.69
N ALA A 69 -4.73 -9.52 16.05
CA ALA A 69 -4.30 -9.37 14.65
C ALA A 69 -2.86 -9.86 14.39
N LEU A 70 -1.95 -9.61 15.32
CA LEU A 70 -0.56 -10.06 15.24
C LEU A 70 -0.41 -11.58 15.45
N VAL A 71 -1.23 -12.19 16.29
CA VAL A 71 -1.12 -13.61 16.69
C VAL A 71 -2.06 -14.52 15.88
N THR A 72 -3.33 -14.18 15.65
CA THR A 72 -4.40 -15.13 15.25
C THR A 72 -4.81 -15.06 13.78
N GLY A 73 -4.12 -14.32 12.92
CA GLY A 73 -4.47 -14.25 11.50
C GLY A 73 -4.58 -15.65 10.87
N GLN A 74 -5.73 -15.95 10.21
CA GLN A 74 -5.78 -17.06 9.25
C GLN A 74 -4.65 -16.85 8.25
N ASN A 75 -3.93 -17.92 7.87
CA ASN A 75 -2.72 -17.85 7.06
C ASN A 75 -1.52 -17.18 7.74
N ARG A 76 -1.13 -17.65 8.94
CA ARG A 76 0.05 -17.17 9.69
C ARG A 76 1.35 -17.09 8.87
N ASP A 77 1.46 -17.82 7.77
CA ASP A 77 2.68 -17.95 6.99
C ASP A 77 2.51 -17.68 5.49
N THR A 78 1.43 -17.00 5.07
CA THR A 78 1.36 -16.53 3.69
C THR A 78 2.32 -15.38 3.46
N ARG A 79 2.93 -15.35 2.28
CA ARG A 79 3.85 -14.27 1.90
C ARG A 79 3.14 -12.92 1.84
N GLY A 80 1.87 -12.87 1.41
CA GLY A 80 1.06 -11.66 1.40
C GLY A 80 0.81 -11.06 2.79
N ARG A 81 0.51 -11.90 3.79
CA ARG A 81 0.39 -11.44 5.19
C ARG A 81 1.72 -10.94 5.72
N ASN A 82 2.82 -11.63 5.41
CA ASN A 82 4.15 -11.21 5.82
C ASN A 82 4.57 -9.88 5.16
N ALA A 83 4.16 -9.63 3.91
CA ALA A 83 4.33 -8.35 3.24
C ALA A 83 3.53 -7.25 3.94
N TYR A 84 2.25 -7.49 4.26
CA TYR A 84 1.43 -6.57 5.04
C TYR A 84 2.11 -6.18 6.36
N LEU A 85 2.54 -7.17 7.15
CA LEU A 85 3.26 -6.91 8.40
C LEU A 85 4.55 -6.13 8.20
N ALA A 86 5.31 -6.39 7.13
CA ALA A 86 6.51 -5.63 6.83
C ALA A 86 6.20 -4.16 6.53
N TYR A 87 5.10 -3.89 5.82
CA TYR A 87 4.66 -2.55 5.47
C TYR A 87 4.24 -1.71 6.69
N ILE A 88 3.72 -2.36 7.73
CA ILE A 88 3.26 -1.73 8.99
C ILE A 88 4.22 -1.99 10.16
N SER A 89 5.49 -2.30 9.87
CA SER A 89 6.43 -2.83 10.86
C SER A 89 6.73 -1.86 12.01
N GLU A 90 6.46 -0.56 11.86
CA GLU A 90 6.49 0.42 12.94
C GLU A 90 5.50 0.09 14.08
N GLY A 91 4.40 -0.62 13.78
CA GLY A 91 3.39 -1.07 14.74
C GLY A 91 3.66 -2.45 15.36
N ILE A 92 4.68 -3.18 14.89
CA ILE A 92 5.00 -4.50 15.45
C ILE A 92 5.74 -4.37 16.79
N GLY A 93 6.43 -3.24 17.00
CA GLY A 93 7.17 -2.94 18.22
C GLY A 93 8.53 -3.66 18.31
N ASN A 94 9.21 -3.46 19.44
CA ASN A 94 10.62 -3.84 19.62
C ASN A 94 10.84 -5.26 20.16
N SER A 95 9.79 -6.02 20.43
CA SER A 95 9.91 -7.25 21.21
C SER A 95 10.04 -8.53 20.36
N SER A 96 9.85 -8.46 19.04
CA SER A 96 9.77 -9.65 18.18
C SER A 96 10.89 -9.73 17.13
N THR A 97 12.06 -10.26 17.50
CA THR A 97 13.19 -10.46 16.56
C THR A 97 12.78 -11.25 15.32
N ARG A 98 12.00 -12.33 15.49
CA ARG A 98 11.50 -13.15 14.39
C ARG A 98 10.60 -12.37 13.41
N ALA A 99 9.77 -11.45 13.90
CA ALA A 99 8.93 -10.63 13.02
C ALA A 99 9.78 -9.69 12.16
N TRP A 100 10.85 -9.13 12.72
CA TRP A 100 11.78 -8.27 11.98
C TRP A 100 12.61 -9.06 10.97
N GLU A 101 13.06 -10.27 11.29
CA GLU A 101 13.71 -11.17 10.31
C GLU A 101 12.78 -11.48 9.12
N THR A 102 11.49 -11.67 9.37
CA THR A 102 10.50 -11.87 8.30
C THR A 102 10.24 -10.59 7.52
N ALA A 103 10.11 -9.43 8.19
CA ALA A 103 9.88 -8.14 7.54
C ALA A 103 11.03 -7.75 6.61
N MET A 104 12.28 -7.98 7.03
CA MET A 104 13.47 -7.66 6.24
C MET A 104 13.60 -8.46 4.94
N LYS A 105 12.86 -9.57 4.79
CA LYS A 105 12.75 -10.28 3.49
C LYS A 105 12.04 -9.46 2.40
N PHE A 106 11.35 -8.39 2.77
CA PHE A 106 10.64 -7.47 1.87
C PHE A 106 11.36 -6.14 1.65
N GLN A 107 12.64 -6.06 2.06
CA GLN A 107 13.46 -4.91 1.73
C GLN A 107 13.72 -4.86 0.22
N ARG A 108 13.44 -3.72 -0.40
CA ARG A 108 13.63 -3.47 -1.84
C ARG A 108 15.08 -3.10 -2.13
N LYS A 109 15.47 -3.13 -3.41
CA LYS A 109 16.83 -2.74 -3.87
C LYS A 109 17.25 -1.34 -3.42
N ASN A 110 16.30 -0.42 -3.30
CA ASN A 110 16.54 0.96 -2.85
C ASN A 110 16.81 1.06 -1.34
N GLY A 111 16.67 -0.03 -0.57
CA GLY A 111 16.86 -0.08 0.88
C GLY A 111 15.58 0.14 1.70
N SER A 112 14.46 0.48 1.07
CA SER A 112 13.17 0.63 1.76
C SER A 112 12.53 -0.70 2.11
N LEU A 113 11.74 -0.73 3.18
CA LEU A 113 10.74 -1.77 3.40
C LEU A 113 9.47 -1.39 2.63
N LEU A 114 9.20 -2.10 1.53
CA LEU A 114 8.00 -1.91 0.71
C LEU A 114 7.72 -0.43 0.34
N ASN A 115 8.76 0.36 0.09
CA ASN A 115 8.66 1.80 -0.16
C ASN A 115 7.99 2.62 0.97
N SER A 116 7.78 2.07 2.17
CA SER A 116 7.21 2.79 3.33
C SER A 116 8.31 3.50 4.13
N PRO A 117 8.31 4.84 4.23
CA PRO A 117 9.28 5.56 5.06
C PRO A 117 9.15 5.28 6.55
N SER A 118 7.94 5.10 7.08
CA SER A 118 7.72 4.80 8.50
C SER A 118 8.26 3.43 8.87
N ALA A 119 7.94 2.40 8.10
CA ALA A 119 8.46 1.05 8.26
C ALA A 119 10.00 1.03 8.16
N THR A 120 10.55 1.74 7.16
CA THR A 120 12.00 1.81 6.96
C THR A 120 12.70 2.56 8.09
N ALA A 121 12.11 3.63 8.63
CA ALA A 121 12.61 4.33 9.80
C ALA A 121 12.61 3.43 11.04
N ALA A 122 11.54 2.67 11.27
CA ALA A 122 11.47 1.70 12.35
C ALA A 122 12.55 0.60 12.20
N ALA A 123 12.77 0.10 10.98
CA ALA A 123 13.84 -0.86 10.68
C ALA A 123 15.23 -0.27 10.98
N PHE A 124 15.50 0.97 10.58
CA PHE A 124 16.77 1.63 10.86
C PHE A 124 16.99 1.83 12.37
N VAL A 125 16.00 2.39 13.08
CA VAL A 125 16.08 2.63 14.53
C VAL A 125 16.42 1.34 15.27
N ARG A 126 15.80 0.23 14.87
CA ARG A 126 15.98 -1.06 15.51
C ARG A 126 17.25 -1.79 15.12
N LEU A 127 17.50 -1.93 13.81
CA LEU A 127 18.48 -2.85 13.26
C LEU A 127 19.77 -2.15 12.81
N GLN A 128 19.77 -0.82 12.76
CA GLN A 128 20.86 -0.01 12.21
C GLN A 128 21.23 -0.43 10.77
N ASP A 129 20.22 -0.83 9.99
CA ASP A 129 20.41 -1.29 8.62
C ASP A 129 20.88 -0.16 7.69
N ALA A 130 21.98 -0.40 6.97
CA ALA A 130 22.58 0.60 6.08
C ALA A 130 21.75 0.85 4.82
N GLY A 131 20.97 -0.13 4.35
CA GLY A 131 20.04 0.06 3.23
C GLY A 131 18.92 1.02 3.61
N ALA A 132 18.30 0.79 4.76
CA ALA A 132 17.26 1.62 5.33
C ALA A 132 17.74 3.07 5.53
N LEU A 133 18.94 3.26 6.10
CA LEU A 133 19.52 4.59 6.26
C LEU A 133 19.73 5.30 4.91
N ARG A 134 20.30 4.62 3.91
CA ARG A 134 20.51 5.19 2.57
C ARG A 134 19.20 5.63 1.93
N TYR A 135 18.15 4.82 2.06
CA TYR A 135 16.82 5.16 1.57
C TYR A 135 16.26 6.41 2.27
N LEU A 136 16.32 6.47 3.60
CA LEU A 136 15.80 7.62 4.35
C LEU A 136 16.58 8.90 4.02
N GLN A 137 17.90 8.80 3.85
CA GLN A 137 18.73 9.91 3.40
C GLN A 137 18.35 10.37 1.99
N SER A 138 18.08 9.45 1.05
CA SER A 138 17.69 9.83 -0.31
C SER A 138 16.35 10.56 -0.34
N LEU A 139 15.38 10.18 0.51
CA LEU A 139 14.12 10.92 0.65
C LEU A 139 14.33 12.37 1.09
N VAL A 140 15.17 12.58 2.10
CA VAL A 140 15.45 13.93 2.61
C VAL A 140 16.15 14.77 1.54
N HIS A 141 17.15 14.21 0.85
CA HIS A 141 17.86 14.94 -0.22
C HIS A 141 16.93 15.27 -1.39
N ASN A 142 16.09 14.34 -1.82
CA ASN A 142 15.17 14.56 -2.94
C ASN A 142 14.06 15.58 -2.62
N ASN A 143 13.61 15.66 -1.36
CA ASN A 143 12.57 16.61 -0.95
C ASN A 143 13.11 18.02 -0.62
N THR A 144 14.44 18.20 -0.56
CA THR A 144 15.03 19.52 -0.29
C THR A 144 14.90 20.53 -1.44
N ALA A 145 14.53 20.09 -2.65
CA ALA A 145 14.31 20.97 -3.80
C ALA A 145 13.03 21.83 -3.67
N ASP A 146 12.02 21.37 -2.91
CA ASP A 146 10.69 22.00 -2.81
C ASP A 146 10.35 22.55 -1.41
N HIS A 147 11.33 22.69 -0.51
CA HIS A 147 11.11 23.11 0.90
C HIS A 147 10.17 22.19 1.72
N ALA A 148 9.79 21.02 1.18
CA ALA A 148 8.95 20.05 1.87
C ALA A 148 9.81 19.20 2.82
N VAL A 149 9.60 19.35 4.14
CA VAL A 149 10.35 18.60 5.18
C VAL A 149 9.73 17.23 5.48
N GLY A 150 8.66 16.85 4.78
CA GLY A 150 7.92 15.60 5.01
C GLY A 150 8.31 14.46 4.06
N ALA A 151 8.00 13.23 4.45
CA ALA A 151 8.02 12.07 3.57
C ALA A 151 6.57 11.61 3.30
N PRO A 152 6.23 11.18 2.07
CA PRO A 152 4.93 10.58 1.79
C PRO A 152 4.79 9.22 2.49
N ALA A 153 3.59 8.65 2.51
CA ALA A 153 3.38 7.30 3.04
C ALA A 153 4.10 6.21 2.22
N VAL A 154 4.31 6.44 0.91
CA VAL A 154 4.99 5.51 -0.01
C VAL A 154 5.93 6.28 -0.96
N SER A 155 7.18 5.84 -1.10
CA SER A 155 8.17 6.41 -2.03
C SER A 155 9.27 5.41 -2.41
N PRO A 156 9.84 5.46 -3.63
CA PRO A 156 9.34 6.17 -4.80
C PRO A 156 8.04 5.53 -5.32
N HIS A 157 7.23 6.32 -6.02
CA HIS A 157 6.02 5.86 -6.72
C HIS A 157 5.88 6.57 -8.08
N GLN A 158 7.03 6.93 -8.68
CA GLN A 158 7.09 7.79 -9.86
C GLN A 158 6.51 7.09 -11.10
N ILE A 159 6.76 5.79 -11.27
CA ILE A 159 6.20 5.02 -12.40
C ILE A 159 4.69 4.91 -12.25
N HIS A 160 4.21 4.54 -11.06
CA HIS A 160 2.78 4.48 -10.79
C HIS A 160 2.09 5.84 -11.02
N ALA A 161 2.66 6.94 -10.50
CA ALA A 161 2.11 8.28 -10.71
C ALA A 161 2.02 8.66 -12.19
N ARG A 162 3.05 8.33 -12.99
CA ARG A 162 3.04 8.59 -14.44
C ARG A 162 2.02 7.74 -15.17
N LEU A 163 1.86 6.47 -14.79
CA LEU A 163 0.82 5.60 -15.34
C LEU A 163 -0.58 6.16 -15.02
N CYS A 164 -0.83 6.62 -13.79
CA CYS A 164 -2.09 7.28 -13.43
C CYS A 164 -2.32 8.55 -14.24
N LEU A 165 -1.29 9.36 -14.46
CA LEU A 165 -1.42 10.59 -15.24
C LEU A 165 -1.78 10.29 -16.69
N ILE A 166 -1.10 9.33 -17.32
CA ILE A 166 -1.40 8.89 -18.69
C ILE A 166 -2.83 8.36 -18.77
N ASP A 167 -3.21 7.46 -17.85
CA ASP A 167 -4.56 6.87 -17.81
C ASP A 167 -5.65 7.93 -17.63
N ALA A 168 -5.42 8.92 -16.76
CA ALA A 168 -6.35 10.03 -16.55
C ALA A 168 -6.49 10.91 -17.79
N VAL A 169 -5.37 11.25 -18.43
CA VAL A 169 -5.36 12.11 -19.62
C VAL A 169 -6.01 11.43 -20.83
N GLU A 170 -5.74 10.13 -21.04
CA GLU A 170 -6.39 9.30 -22.07
C GLU A 170 -7.90 9.12 -21.79
N SER A 171 -8.28 8.80 -20.54
CA SER A 171 -9.69 8.60 -20.18
C SER A 171 -10.54 9.88 -20.24
N LEU A 172 -9.93 11.04 -20.04
CA LEU A 172 -10.56 12.35 -20.22
C LEU A 172 -10.62 12.81 -21.69
N GLY A 173 -9.93 12.12 -22.61
CA GLY A 173 -9.89 12.48 -24.04
C GLY A 173 -9.14 13.78 -24.34
N ILE A 174 -8.18 14.16 -23.48
CA ILE A 174 -7.36 15.36 -23.62
C ILE A 174 -5.89 15.05 -23.97
N ASP A 175 -5.56 13.79 -24.20
CA ASP A 175 -4.25 13.23 -24.58
C ASP A 175 -3.64 13.88 -25.82
N ARG A 176 -4.47 14.30 -26.79
CA ARG A 176 -4.02 15.05 -27.98
C ARG A 176 -3.23 16.33 -27.69
N HIS A 177 -3.33 16.87 -26.46
CA HIS A 177 -2.60 18.06 -26.03
C HIS A 177 -1.23 17.75 -25.40
N PHE A 178 -0.96 16.48 -25.09
CA PHE A 178 0.22 16.04 -24.33
C PHE A 178 0.97 14.90 -25.04
N VAL A 179 0.89 14.85 -26.37
CA VAL A 179 1.40 13.72 -27.17
C VAL A 179 2.90 13.50 -26.93
N GLU A 180 3.70 14.57 -26.88
CA GLU A 180 5.15 14.48 -26.69
C GLU A 180 5.51 14.01 -25.26
N GLU A 181 4.80 14.53 -24.25
CA GLU A 181 5.00 14.19 -22.84
C GLU A 181 4.58 12.74 -22.53
N ILE A 182 3.46 12.31 -23.11
CA ILE A 182 2.97 10.93 -23.02
C ILE A 182 3.98 10.00 -23.69
N GLN A 183 4.41 10.31 -24.91
CA GLN A 183 5.35 9.46 -25.65
C GLN A 183 6.70 9.31 -24.93
N THR A 184 7.24 10.42 -24.41
CA THR A 184 8.47 10.42 -23.60
C THR A 184 8.30 9.54 -22.36
N SER A 185 7.15 9.65 -21.68
CA SER A 185 6.86 8.85 -20.49
C SER A 185 6.68 7.36 -20.80
N LEU A 186 6.00 7.02 -21.88
CA LEU A 186 5.86 5.65 -22.35
C LEU A 186 7.22 5.03 -22.68
N ASP A 187 8.14 5.79 -23.28
CA ASP A 187 9.48 5.30 -23.60
C ASP A 187 10.32 4.98 -22.36
N GLU A 188 10.22 5.82 -21.34
CA GLU A 188 10.89 5.57 -20.06
C GLU A 188 10.28 4.40 -19.31
N ILE A 189 8.95 4.33 -19.22
CA ILE A 189 8.24 3.19 -18.61
C ILE A 189 8.55 1.90 -19.36
N TYR A 190 8.64 1.93 -20.69
CA TYR A 190 8.99 0.75 -21.48
C TYR A 190 10.42 0.28 -21.22
N LYS A 191 11.38 1.21 -21.05
CA LYS A 191 12.74 0.85 -20.63
C LYS A 191 12.74 0.19 -19.25
N CYS A 192 12.01 0.74 -18.28
CA CYS A 192 11.87 0.15 -16.95
C CYS A 192 11.22 -1.24 -16.99
N TRP A 193 10.21 -1.43 -17.86
CA TRP A 193 9.59 -2.72 -18.11
C TRP A 193 10.61 -3.73 -18.64
N GLN A 194 11.39 -3.37 -19.66
CA GLN A 194 12.42 -4.23 -20.24
C GLN A 194 13.54 -4.57 -19.25
N GLN A 195 13.86 -3.66 -18.34
CA GLN A 195 14.88 -3.85 -17.31
C GLN A 195 14.41 -4.71 -16.13
N GLY A 196 13.12 -5.03 -16.04
CA GLY A 196 12.59 -5.78 -14.91
C GLY A 196 12.51 -4.96 -13.62
N GLU A 197 12.24 -3.65 -13.72
CA GLU A 197 12.25 -2.74 -12.56
C GLU A 197 11.24 -3.15 -11.49
N GLU A 198 11.70 -3.23 -10.23
CA GLU A 198 10.92 -3.77 -9.11
C GLU A 198 9.63 -2.98 -8.86
N GLU A 199 9.65 -1.66 -9.11
CA GLU A 199 8.48 -0.78 -8.95
C GLU A 199 7.31 -1.21 -9.84
N ILE A 200 7.58 -1.75 -11.04
CA ILE A 200 6.54 -2.27 -11.94
C ILE A 200 6.08 -3.65 -11.49
N PHE A 201 7.02 -4.56 -11.22
CA PHE A 201 6.72 -5.99 -11.16
C PHE A 201 6.37 -6.54 -9.78
N LEU A 202 6.59 -5.78 -8.70
CA LEU A 202 6.23 -6.19 -7.33
C LEU A 202 4.86 -5.69 -6.88
N ASP A 203 4.23 -4.79 -7.64
CA ASP A 203 2.92 -4.20 -7.34
C ASP A 203 1.93 -4.58 -8.43
N ALA A 204 0.82 -5.22 -8.06
CA ALA A 204 -0.15 -5.76 -9.01
C ALA A 204 -0.82 -4.66 -9.84
N THR A 205 -1.17 -3.55 -9.18
CA THR A 205 -1.80 -2.38 -9.80
C THR A 205 -0.88 -1.77 -10.85
N THR A 206 0.36 -1.46 -10.46
CA THR A 206 1.37 -0.85 -11.31
C THR A 206 1.72 -1.75 -12.50
N CYS A 207 1.87 -3.06 -12.27
CA CYS A 207 2.14 -4.02 -13.33
C CYS A 207 0.99 -4.07 -14.36
N ALA A 208 -0.25 -4.16 -13.88
CA ALA A 208 -1.43 -4.24 -14.73
C ALA A 208 -1.64 -2.96 -15.55
N MET A 209 -1.48 -1.80 -14.92
CA MET A 209 -1.52 -0.50 -15.60
C MET A 209 -0.42 -0.38 -16.65
N ALA A 210 0.83 -0.71 -16.29
CA ALA A 210 1.96 -0.66 -17.21
C ALA A 210 1.72 -1.57 -18.42
N PHE A 211 1.31 -2.82 -18.21
CA PHE A 211 0.97 -3.74 -19.30
C PHE A 211 -0.09 -3.16 -20.23
N ARG A 212 -1.21 -2.71 -19.67
CA ARG A 212 -2.35 -2.18 -20.43
C ARG A 212 -1.95 -0.96 -21.26
N ILE A 213 -1.35 0.04 -20.61
CA ILE A 213 -1.01 1.34 -21.22
C ILE A 213 0.06 1.15 -22.30
N LEU A 214 1.10 0.38 -22.02
CA LEU A 214 2.14 0.07 -23.00
C LEU A 214 1.55 -0.68 -24.21
N ARG A 215 0.69 -1.66 -23.97
CA ARG A 215 0.08 -2.46 -25.04
C ARG A 215 -0.83 -1.62 -25.94
N LEU A 216 -1.68 -0.79 -25.36
CA LEU A 216 -2.58 0.11 -26.09
C LEU A 216 -1.80 1.13 -26.94
N ASN A 217 -0.62 1.54 -26.48
CA ASN A 217 0.29 2.41 -27.21
C ASN A 217 1.29 1.66 -28.12
N GLY A 218 0.96 0.41 -28.52
CA GLY A 218 1.70 -0.35 -29.54
C GLY A 218 3.05 -0.90 -29.09
N ARG A 219 3.37 -0.90 -27.79
CA ARG A 219 4.59 -1.52 -27.26
C ARG A 219 4.40 -3.03 -27.11
N GLN A 220 5.47 -3.78 -27.40
CA GLN A 220 5.47 -5.23 -27.27
C GLN A 220 5.77 -5.62 -25.82
N VAL A 221 4.73 -6.11 -25.14
CA VAL A 221 4.76 -6.63 -23.77
C VAL A 221 4.10 -8.02 -23.73
N THR A 222 4.66 -8.94 -22.95
CA THR A 222 4.14 -10.31 -22.83
C THR A 222 3.28 -10.48 -21.57
N PRO A 223 2.22 -11.30 -21.62
CA PRO A 223 1.34 -11.53 -20.47
C PRO A 223 1.94 -12.44 -19.40
N ASP A 224 3.10 -13.05 -19.64
CA ASP A 224 3.75 -14.00 -18.71
C ASP A 224 4.01 -13.41 -17.32
N VAL A 225 4.11 -12.08 -17.25
CA VAL A 225 4.26 -11.34 -16.00
C VAL A 225 3.09 -11.57 -15.04
N PHE A 226 1.91 -11.94 -15.54
CA PHE A 226 0.70 -12.18 -14.77
C PHE A 226 0.66 -13.56 -14.09
N ASP A 227 1.59 -14.48 -14.36
CA ASP A 227 1.67 -15.77 -13.63
C ASP A 227 1.85 -15.57 -12.12
N ARG A 228 2.53 -14.48 -11.72
CA ARG A 228 2.69 -14.12 -10.30
C ARG A 228 1.39 -13.61 -9.65
N PHE A 229 0.41 -13.22 -10.46
CA PHE A 229 -0.89 -12.68 -10.05
C PHE A 229 -2.06 -13.60 -10.41
N ALA A 230 -1.78 -14.88 -10.72
CA ALA A 230 -2.82 -15.89 -10.87
C ALA A 230 -3.61 -16.03 -9.56
N GLU A 231 -4.92 -16.31 -9.64
CA GLU A 231 -5.87 -16.27 -8.50
C GLU A 231 -5.28 -16.81 -7.19
N GLY A 232 -4.81 -18.06 -7.17
CA GLY A 232 -4.24 -18.68 -5.98
C GLY A 232 -3.03 -17.91 -5.41
N ARG A 233 -2.10 -17.49 -6.27
CA ARG A 233 -0.90 -16.73 -5.86
C ARG A 233 -1.22 -15.30 -5.48
N PHE A 234 -2.21 -14.68 -6.11
CA PHE A 234 -2.64 -13.33 -5.74
C PHE A 234 -3.06 -13.32 -4.27
N TRP A 235 -3.94 -14.25 -3.85
CA TRP A 235 -4.43 -14.32 -2.48
C TRP A 235 -3.38 -14.73 -1.44
N THR A 236 -2.36 -15.52 -1.82
CA THR A 236 -1.33 -15.99 -0.87
C THR A 236 -0.05 -15.16 -0.87
N ASP A 237 0.36 -14.61 -2.00
CA ASP A 237 1.72 -14.10 -2.19
C ASP A 237 1.81 -12.58 -2.22
N THR A 238 0.69 -11.89 -2.45
CA THR A 238 0.63 -10.43 -2.59
C THR A 238 0.01 -9.76 -1.39
N MET A 239 0.44 -8.53 -1.10
CA MET A 239 -0.15 -7.73 -0.02
C MET A 239 -1.56 -7.28 -0.40
N GLU A 240 -1.77 -6.94 -1.68
CA GLU A 240 -3.02 -6.55 -2.29
C GLU A 240 -4.08 -7.66 -2.17
N GLY A 241 -3.69 -8.91 -2.41
CA GLY A 241 -4.55 -10.07 -2.19
C GLY A 241 -4.90 -10.29 -0.72
N TYR A 242 -3.93 -10.15 0.19
CA TYR A 242 -4.19 -10.23 1.63
C TYR A 242 -5.19 -9.15 2.08
N LEU A 243 -5.05 -7.93 1.57
CA LEU A 243 -5.93 -6.80 1.84
C LEU A 243 -7.25 -6.85 1.06
N LYS A 244 -7.43 -7.83 0.17
CA LYS A 244 -8.58 -7.92 -0.75
C LYS A 244 -8.81 -6.62 -1.54
N ASP A 245 -7.73 -6.04 -2.03
CA ASP A 245 -7.73 -4.75 -2.72
C ASP A 245 -8.53 -4.82 -4.04
N LYS A 246 -9.73 -4.23 -4.04
CA LYS A 246 -10.63 -4.13 -5.20
C LYS A 246 -9.98 -3.36 -6.36
N LYS A 247 -9.15 -2.35 -6.09
CA LYS A 247 -8.49 -1.53 -7.12
C LYS A 247 -7.44 -2.35 -7.86
N ALA A 248 -6.62 -3.12 -7.14
CA ALA A 248 -5.64 -4.01 -7.74
C ALA A 248 -6.30 -5.06 -8.66
N VAL A 249 -7.39 -5.68 -8.19
CA VAL A 249 -8.16 -6.65 -9.00
C VAL A 249 -8.81 -5.98 -10.22
N LEU A 250 -9.30 -4.75 -10.08
CA LEU A 250 -9.86 -3.98 -11.19
C LEU A 250 -8.82 -3.67 -12.28
N GLU A 251 -7.61 -3.23 -11.92
CA GLU A 251 -6.57 -2.99 -12.93
C GLU A 251 -6.12 -4.29 -13.61
N LEU A 252 -6.01 -5.40 -12.86
CA LEU A 252 -5.76 -6.72 -13.44
C LEU A 252 -6.87 -7.13 -14.43
N HIS A 253 -8.14 -6.86 -14.09
CA HIS A 253 -9.27 -7.12 -14.97
C HIS A 253 -9.22 -6.28 -16.25
N LYS A 254 -8.93 -4.97 -16.13
CA LYS A 254 -8.76 -4.07 -17.28
C LYS A 254 -7.62 -4.53 -18.19
N ALA A 255 -6.50 -4.95 -17.62
CA ALA A 255 -5.35 -5.46 -18.36
C ALA A 255 -5.68 -6.76 -19.11
N ALA A 256 -6.40 -7.69 -18.48
CA ALA A 256 -6.80 -8.96 -19.08
C ALA A 256 -7.75 -8.80 -20.28
N ARG A 257 -8.52 -7.70 -20.34
CA ARG A 257 -9.48 -7.40 -21.42
C ARG A 257 -8.87 -6.77 -22.68
N ILE A 258 -7.57 -6.45 -22.68
CA ILE A 258 -6.94 -5.83 -23.84
C ILE A 258 -6.87 -6.83 -24.99
N ASN A 259 -7.65 -6.55 -26.04
CA ASN A 259 -7.77 -7.37 -27.25
C ASN A 259 -6.39 -7.56 -27.94
N GLY A 260 -6.16 -8.74 -28.52
CA GLY A 260 -4.95 -9.04 -29.30
C GLY A 260 -4.12 -10.22 -28.82
N CYS A 261 -4.57 -10.92 -27.78
CA CYS A 261 -3.98 -12.18 -27.30
C CYS A 261 -5.04 -13.30 -27.27
N HIS A 262 -5.82 -13.45 -28.35
CA HIS A 262 -6.65 -14.63 -28.52
C HIS A 262 -5.75 -15.88 -28.44
N GLY A 263 -5.96 -16.72 -27.43
CA GLY A 263 -5.15 -17.91 -27.15
C GLY A 263 -4.11 -17.78 -26.02
N SER A 264 -4.03 -16.64 -25.30
CA SER A 264 -3.26 -16.60 -24.05
C SER A 264 -4.11 -17.16 -22.90
N THR A 265 -3.81 -18.40 -22.50
CA THR A 265 -4.44 -19.07 -21.36
C THR A 265 -4.32 -18.27 -20.06
N ILE A 266 -3.24 -17.50 -19.90
CA ILE A 266 -2.98 -16.64 -18.73
C ILE A 266 -4.00 -15.51 -18.65
N LEU A 267 -4.20 -14.74 -19.73
CA LEU A 267 -5.13 -13.60 -19.72
C LEU A 267 -6.59 -14.07 -19.61
N GLU A 268 -6.95 -15.17 -20.25
CA GLU A 268 -8.29 -15.77 -20.15
C GLU A 268 -8.59 -16.21 -18.71
N SER A 269 -7.64 -16.90 -18.07
CA SER A 269 -7.76 -17.27 -16.66
C SER A 269 -7.85 -16.04 -15.77
N GLN A 270 -7.00 -15.02 -16.02
CA GLN A 270 -6.99 -13.76 -15.28
C GLN A 270 -8.35 -13.05 -15.37
N GLN A 271 -8.90 -12.94 -16.57
CA GLN A 271 -10.19 -12.30 -16.80
C GLN A 271 -11.32 -13.01 -16.05
N MET A 272 -11.31 -14.36 -16.05
CA MET A 272 -12.36 -15.16 -15.43
C MET A 272 -12.41 -14.96 -13.91
N TRP A 273 -11.28 -15.10 -13.21
CA TRP A 273 -11.29 -14.99 -11.75
C TRP A 273 -11.49 -13.54 -11.28
N THR A 274 -10.89 -12.56 -11.97
CA THR A 274 -11.05 -11.14 -11.62
C THR A 274 -12.49 -10.69 -11.80
N ALA A 275 -13.17 -11.09 -12.89
CA ALA A 275 -14.59 -10.81 -13.10
C ALA A 275 -15.47 -11.43 -12.02
N LYS A 276 -15.20 -12.68 -11.64
CA LYS A 276 -15.91 -13.37 -10.56
C LYS A 276 -15.77 -12.65 -9.23
N PHE A 277 -14.55 -12.21 -8.88
CA PHE A 277 -14.33 -11.46 -7.63
C PHE A 277 -15.05 -10.12 -7.63
N LEU A 278 -14.93 -9.33 -8.71
CA LEU A 278 -15.55 -8.00 -8.79
C LEU A 278 -17.09 -8.10 -8.72
N THR A 279 -17.70 -9.04 -9.43
CA THR A 279 -19.15 -9.25 -9.38
C THR A 279 -19.66 -9.75 -8.04
N GLN A 280 -18.85 -10.53 -7.30
CA GLN A 280 -19.19 -10.91 -5.92
C GLN A 280 -19.10 -9.72 -4.97
N LYS A 281 -18.11 -8.83 -5.17
CA LYS A 281 -17.94 -7.64 -4.34
C LYS A 281 -19.05 -6.62 -4.54
N ASP A 282 -19.47 -6.39 -5.77
CA ASP A 282 -20.57 -5.47 -6.06
C ASP A 282 -21.88 -5.95 -5.41
N LYS A 283 -22.16 -7.26 -5.44
CA LYS A 283 -23.34 -7.83 -4.76
C LYS A 283 -23.29 -7.72 -3.23
N GLN A 284 -22.11 -7.89 -2.63
CA GLN A 284 -21.95 -7.72 -1.18
C GLN A 284 -22.19 -6.27 -0.76
N GLU A 285 -21.70 -5.31 -1.56
CA GLU A 285 -21.92 -3.88 -1.32
C GLU A 285 -23.41 -3.53 -1.45
N GLU A 286 -24.13 -4.08 -2.45
CA GLU A 286 -25.58 -3.91 -2.60
C GLU A 286 -26.38 -4.49 -1.41
N GLU A 287 -26.04 -5.69 -0.94
CA GLU A 287 -26.70 -6.33 0.21
C GLU A 287 -26.46 -5.58 1.52
N GLU A 288 -25.23 -5.07 1.75
CA GLU A 288 -24.90 -4.26 2.92
C GLU A 288 -25.60 -2.89 2.90
N GLU A 289 -25.86 -2.31 1.72
CA GLU A 289 -26.63 -1.07 1.59
C GLU A 289 -28.14 -1.29 1.87
N GLU A 290 -28.71 -2.40 1.40
CA GLU A 290 -30.13 -2.74 1.62
C GLU A 290 -30.46 -3.11 3.08
N GLU A 291 -29.55 -3.76 3.81
CA GLU A 291 -29.71 -4.04 5.25
C GLU A 291 -29.62 -2.78 6.12
N VAL A 292 -29.02 -1.70 5.61
CA VAL A 292 -28.84 -0.43 6.33
C VAL A 292 -30.02 0.54 6.15
N GLU A 293 -30.82 0.36 5.10
CA GLU A 293 -32.05 1.16 4.87
C GLU A 293 -33.30 0.62 5.59
N GLN A 294 -33.21 -0.55 6.25
CA GLN A 294 -34.30 -1.18 7.01
C GLN A 294 -34.19 -0.96 8.53
#